data_AF-A0A6J2HSF1-F1
#
_entry.id   AF-A0A6J2HSF1-F1
#
_cell.length_a   1.000
_cell.length_b   1.000
_cell.length_c   1.000
_cell.angle_alpha   90.00
_cell.angle_beta   90.00
_cell.angle_gamma   90.00
#
_symmetry.space_group_name_H-M   'P 1'
#
loop_
_entity.id
_entity.type
_entity.pdbx_description
1 polymer ?
#
loop_
_entity_poly.entity_id
_entity_poly.type
_entity_poly.pdbx_seq_one_letter_code
_entity_poly.pdbx_strand_id
1 'polypeptide(L)'
;SPFTVPLLFSRFIQEIEFAMELGPAKQCPLREFLTMYIKNIFLNQVLAEINKEIEGVTKASDPLKILANADTMKVLGVQRPLLQSTVIVEKTVQDLMNLMHDLSAYSDQFLNMVCVKLQEYKDTCTLAYRTIVQSDEKLVISASWAKDDDISRLLKSLPNWSNMAQPKQLRPKREEEEDFIRAAFGKESEVLIGNLGDKLIPQQEILRDVSDLKALANMHESLEWLAGRTKAAFSSLSTSQTMSPGQDSHSSMEQLPASEQILQTLSELARSFQEMADRCLLVLHLEVRVHCFHYLIPLAKQGNYAIVANVESMDYDPLVVRLNKDISAIEEAMSASLQQHKFQYIFEGLGHLISCILINGAHYFKRISESGIKKMCRNIFILQQNLTNITMSREADLDFARQYYEMLYNTADELLNLVVDQGVKYTELEYIYALNLLHRSQTGVGDQTTQNMRLQRLKEIICEQAAIKQATKDKKITTV
;
A
#
# COMPACT_ATOMS: atom_id res chain seq x y z
N SER A 1 43.67 -4.30 12.40
CA SER A 1 42.27 -4.76 12.55
C SER A 1 41.60 -3.87 13.59
N PRO A 2 40.40 -3.31 13.36
CA PRO A 2 39.72 -2.45 14.34
C PRO A 2 39.46 -3.19 15.67
N PHE A 3 39.37 -4.52 15.63
CA PHE A 3 39.25 -5.40 16.79
C PHE A 3 40.48 -5.44 17.73
N THR A 4 41.63 -4.88 17.33
CA THR A 4 42.85 -5.01 18.14
C THR A 4 42.93 -4.00 19.28
N VAL A 5 42.37 -2.79 19.13
CA VAL A 5 42.58 -1.69 20.10
C VAL A 5 41.84 -1.91 21.43
N PRO A 6 40.56 -2.33 21.47
CA PRO A 6 39.86 -2.54 22.74
C PRO A 6 40.34 -3.79 23.49
N LEU A 7 40.67 -4.85 22.75
CA LEU A 7 41.29 -6.06 23.29
C LEU A 7 42.70 -5.79 23.85
N LEU A 8 43.49 -4.94 23.18
CA LEU A 8 44.79 -4.48 23.69
C LEU A 8 44.64 -3.67 24.97
N PHE A 9 43.63 -2.79 25.05
CA PHE A 9 43.37 -2.01 26.27
C PHE A 9 42.92 -2.87 27.45
N SER A 10 42.02 -3.84 27.21
CA SER A 10 41.59 -4.79 28.24
C SER A 10 42.75 -5.68 28.71
N ARG A 11 43.59 -6.17 27.80
CA ARG A 11 44.83 -6.87 28.14
C ARG A 11 45.80 -6.01 28.92
N PHE A 12 46.01 -4.76 28.52
CA PHE A 12 46.92 -3.85 29.19
C PHE A 12 46.48 -3.54 30.62
N ILE A 13 45.17 -3.37 30.85
CA ILE A 13 44.61 -3.23 32.20
C ILE A 13 44.85 -4.50 33.02
N GLN A 14 44.63 -5.68 32.44
CA GLN A 14 44.89 -6.95 33.11
C GLN A 14 46.39 -7.15 33.42
N GLU A 15 47.28 -6.74 32.53
CA GLU A 15 48.74 -6.78 32.74
C GLU A 15 49.17 -5.84 33.88
N ILE A 16 48.59 -4.64 33.96
CA ILE A 16 48.83 -3.72 35.08
C ILE A 16 48.28 -4.28 36.39
N GLU A 17 47.06 -4.84 36.38
CA GLU A 17 46.45 -5.44 37.57
C GLU A 17 47.26 -6.64 38.08
N PHE A 18 47.80 -7.44 37.16
CA PHE A 18 48.71 -8.53 37.46
C PHE A 18 50.05 -8.03 38.03
N ALA A 19 50.65 -7.00 37.42
CA ALA A 19 51.90 -6.40 37.88
C ALA A 19 51.78 -5.71 39.25
N MET A 20 50.58 -5.28 39.63
CA MET A 20 50.28 -4.64 40.92
C MET A 20 49.88 -5.65 42.02
N GLU A 21 49.91 -6.96 41.74
CA GLU A 21 49.49 -8.03 42.66
C GLU A 21 48.07 -7.83 43.23
N LEU A 22 47.19 -7.18 42.46
CA LEU A 22 45.82 -6.94 42.87
C LEU A 22 45.03 -8.25 42.77
N GLY A 23 44.48 -8.71 43.90
CA GLY A 23 43.61 -9.89 43.94
C GLY A 23 42.33 -9.69 43.10
N PRO A 24 41.58 -10.76 42.77
CA PRO A 24 40.45 -10.72 41.82
C PRO A 24 39.31 -9.76 42.20
N ALA A 25 39.29 -9.24 43.42
CA ALA A 25 38.29 -8.28 43.91
C ALA A 25 38.78 -6.82 43.92
N LYS A 26 40.06 -6.52 43.64
CA LYS A 26 40.61 -5.15 43.64
C LYS A 26 40.90 -4.71 42.21
N GLN A 27 40.30 -3.61 41.78
CA GLN A 27 40.54 -3.00 40.47
C GLN A 27 41.69 -1.99 40.57
N CYS A 28 42.51 -1.87 39.53
CA CYS A 28 43.54 -0.83 39.52
C CYS A 28 42.90 0.57 39.34
N PRO A 29 43.55 1.65 39.82
CA PRO A 29 43.02 3.02 39.66
C PRO A 29 42.75 3.40 38.21
N LEU A 30 43.52 2.85 37.27
CA LEU A 30 43.32 3.04 35.83
C LEU A 30 41.99 2.44 35.36
N ARG A 31 41.61 1.25 35.85
CA ARG A 31 40.34 0.60 35.52
C ARG A 31 39.15 1.34 36.10
N GLU A 32 39.26 1.83 37.34
CA GLU A 32 38.23 2.67 37.97
C GLU A 32 38.05 3.98 37.19
N PHE A 33 39.15 4.67 36.88
CA PHE A 33 39.13 5.90 36.08
C PHE A 33 38.49 5.67 34.71
N LEU A 34 38.90 4.64 33.97
CA LEU A 34 38.35 4.33 32.65
C LEU A 34 36.87 3.96 32.72
N THR A 35 36.46 3.18 33.71
CA THR A 35 35.04 2.83 33.90
C THR A 35 34.21 4.08 34.18
N MET A 36 34.70 4.96 35.04
CA MET A 36 34.04 6.24 35.34
C MET A 36 33.98 7.14 34.11
N TYR A 37 35.09 7.26 33.36
CA TYR A 37 35.16 8.06 32.14
C TYR A 37 34.20 7.53 31.06
N ILE A 38 34.18 6.22 30.82
CA ILE A 38 33.29 5.61 29.83
C ILE A 38 31.83 5.87 30.20
N LYS A 39 31.44 5.51 31.44
CA LYS A 39 30.05 5.65 31.90
C LYS A 39 29.57 7.10 31.94
N ASN A 40 30.38 8.02 32.45
CA ASN A 40 29.92 9.37 32.78
C ASN A 40 30.25 10.41 31.70
N ILE A 41 31.24 10.16 30.84
CA ILE A 41 31.70 11.14 29.85
C ILE A 41 31.52 10.61 28.43
N PHE A 42 32.19 9.51 28.08
CA PHE A 42 32.21 9.02 26.69
C PHE A 42 30.82 8.69 26.17
N LEU A 43 30.04 7.90 26.91
CA LEU A 43 28.69 7.51 26.47
C LEU A 43 27.75 8.70 26.31
N ASN A 44 27.86 9.68 27.20
CA ASN A 44 27.09 10.93 27.10
C ASN A 44 27.51 11.77 25.90
N GLN A 45 28.80 11.80 25.58
CA GLN A 45 29.32 12.50 24.41
C GLN A 45 28.85 11.84 23.11
N VAL A 46 28.94 10.51 23.01
CA VAL A 46 28.43 9.74 21.87
C VAL A 46 26.94 10.00 21.67
N LEU A 47 26.14 9.96 22.74
CA LEU A 47 24.72 10.30 22.69
C LEU A 47 24.46 11.72 22.19
N ALA A 48 25.22 12.71 22.69
CA ALA A 48 25.06 14.10 22.30
C ALA A 48 25.39 14.35 20.82
N GLU A 49 26.46 13.74 20.31
CA GLU A 49 26.87 13.84 18.91
C GLU A 49 25.83 13.19 17.97
N ILE A 50 25.36 11.99 18.31
CA ILE A 50 24.32 11.28 17.57
C ILE A 50 23.01 12.08 17.55
N ASN A 51 22.57 12.59 18.70
CA ASN A 51 21.34 13.37 18.79
C ASN A 51 21.41 14.61 17.88
N LYS A 52 22.56 15.27 17.85
CA LYS A 52 22.77 16.44 16.99
C LYS A 52 22.64 16.11 15.50
N GLU A 53 23.16 14.96 15.05
CA GLU A 53 23.07 14.54 13.64
C GLU A 53 21.62 14.18 13.25
N ILE A 54 20.91 13.41 14.09
CA ILE A 54 19.51 13.03 13.84
C ILE A 54 18.59 14.24 13.88
N GLU A 55 18.70 15.10 14.89
CA GLU A 55 17.84 16.29 15.02
C GLU A 55 18.00 17.24 13.82
N GLY A 56 19.19 17.33 13.25
CA GLY A 56 19.46 18.16 12.07
C GLY A 56 18.65 17.76 10.84
N VAL A 57 18.19 16.51 10.76
CA VAL A 57 17.41 16.00 9.62
C VAL A 57 15.96 15.66 9.95
N THR A 58 15.63 15.38 11.21
CA THR A 58 14.24 15.10 11.62
C THR A 58 13.45 16.36 11.94
N LYS A 59 14.09 17.44 12.43
CA LYS A 59 13.44 18.72 12.74
C LYS A 59 13.39 19.71 11.57
N ALA A 60 13.75 19.26 10.37
CA ALA A 60 13.57 20.07 9.15
C ALA A 60 12.07 20.34 8.90
N SER A 61 11.74 21.40 8.15
CA SER A 61 10.34 21.78 7.88
C SER A 61 9.56 20.70 7.11
N ASP A 62 10.23 19.86 6.33
CA ASP A 62 9.61 18.77 5.58
C ASP A 62 10.57 17.57 5.43
N PRO A 63 10.75 16.78 6.51
CA PRO A 63 11.76 15.73 6.54
C PRO A 63 11.45 14.57 5.60
N LEU A 64 10.18 14.39 5.18
CA LEU A 64 9.77 13.34 4.25
C LEU A 64 10.05 13.70 2.78
N LYS A 65 10.38 14.96 2.46
CA LYS A 65 10.73 15.38 1.11
C LYS A 65 12.24 15.48 0.87
N ILE A 66 13.06 15.26 1.90
CA ILE A 66 14.53 15.25 1.80
C ILE A 66 15.02 13.83 1.54
N LEU A 67 15.54 13.60 0.33
CA LEU A 67 16.03 12.30 -0.13
C LEU A 67 17.55 12.21 -0.07
N ALA A 68 18.05 11.00 0.14
CA ALA A 68 19.48 10.71 0.07
C ALA A 68 20.04 10.96 -1.35
N ASN A 69 21.27 11.46 -1.42
CA ASN A 69 21.91 11.77 -2.69
C ASN A 69 22.31 10.50 -3.47
N ALA A 70 22.53 10.65 -4.78
CA ALA A 70 22.80 9.53 -5.68
C ALA A 70 24.03 8.69 -5.28
N ASP A 71 25.07 9.33 -4.75
CA ASP A 71 26.28 8.65 -4.29
C ASP A 71 26.01 7.74 -3.10
N THR A 72 25.25 8.22 -2.12
CA THR A 72 24.81 7.44 -0.95
C THR A 72 23.97 6.25 -1.38
N MET A 73 23.02 6.47 -2.29
CA MET A 73 22.16 5.42 -2.84
C MET A 73 22.97 4.32 -3.53
N LYS A 74 23.99 4.70 -4.31
CA LYS A 74 24.90 3.77 -4.99
C LYS A 74 25.71 2.94 -4.00
N VAL A 75 26.24 3.57 -2.94
CA VAL A 75 26.99 2.87 -1.89
C VAL A 75 26.11 1.86 -1.15
N LEU A 76 24.86 2.23 -0.87
CA LEU A 76 23.89 1.37 -0.20
C LEU A 76 23.28 0.28 -1.12
N GLY A 77 23.57 0.31 -2.43
CA GLY A 77 23.09 -0.69 -3.38
C GLY A 77 21.57 -0.65 -3.61
N VAL A 78 20.92 0.47 -3.32
CA VAL A 78 19.46 0.64 -3.41
C VAL A 78 19.05 1.32 -4.72
N GLN A 79 17.96 0.86 -5.32
CA GLN A 79 17.50 1.31 -6.64
C GLN A 79 16.44 2.40 -6.60
N ARG A 80 15.89 2.70 -5.42
CA ARG A 80 14.78 3.65 -5.23
C ARG A 80 15.05 4.60 -4.08
N PRO A 81 14.67 5.89 -4.20
CA PRO A 81 15.04 6.92 -3.24
C PRO A 81 14.71 6.55 -1.80
N LEU A 82 15.67 6.75 -0.90
CA LEU A 82 15.47 6.68 0.55
C LEU A 82 15.42 8.08 1.13
N LEU A 83 14.67 8.24 2.23
CA LEU A 83 14.70 9.46 3.02
C LEU A 83 16.07 9.63 3.66
N GLN A 84 16.60 10.85 3.61
CA GLN A 84 17.89 11.18 4.21
C GLN A 84 17.89 10.89 5.72
N SER A 85 16.76 11.14 6.38
CA SER A 85 16.58 10.85 7.82
C SER A 85 16.72 9.37 8.14
N THR A 86 16.14 8.47 7.32
CA THR A 86 16.26 7.02 7.48
C THR A 86 17.72 6.56 7.36
N VAL A 87 18.44 7.07 6.37
CA VAL A 87 19.84 6.70 6.14
C VAL A 87 20.73 7.11 7.32
N ILE A 88 20.52 8.30 7.88
CA ILE A 88 21.27 8.78 9.05
C ILE A 88 20.96 7.93 10.28
N VAL A 89 19.69 7.57 10.50
CA VAL A 89 19.30 6.70 11.62
C VAL A 89 19.91 5.31 11.46
N GLU A 90 19.90 4.73 10.26
CA GLU A 90 20.52 3.42 10.03
C GLU A 90 22.03 3.45 10.27
N LYS A 91 22.72 4.48 9.76
CA LYS A 91 24.15 4.68 9.99
C LYS A 91 24.45 4.81 11.48
N THR A 92 23.66 5.60 12.20
CA THR A 92 23.77 5.76 13.66
C THR A 92 23.66 4.41 14.38
N VAL A 93 22.67 3.58 13.99
CA VAL A 93 22.50 2.25 14.54
C VAL A 93 23.73 1.39 14.27
N GLN A 94 24.27 1.43 13.04
CA GLN A 94 25.48 0.68 12.69
C GLN A 94 26.71 1.14 13.49
N ASP A 95 26.87 2.45 13.70
CA ASP A 95 27.98 3.02 14.48
C ASP A 95 27.88 2.61 15.96
N LEU A 96 26.68 2.65 16.54
CA LEU A 96 26.44 2.17 17.91
C LEU A 96 26.69 0.66 18.05
N MET A 97 26.33 -0.12 17.04
CA MET A 97 26.58 -1.58 17.01
C MET A 97 28.07 -1.90 16.89
N ASN A 98 28.83 -1.09 16.13
CA ASN A 98 30.29 -1.22 16.05
C ASN A 98 30.94 -0.86 17.39
N LEU A 99 30.52 0.24 18.03
CA LEU A 99 30.99 0.63 19.36
C LEU A 99 30.66 -0.41 20.42
N MET A 100 29.49 -1.04 20.34
CA MET A 100 29.13 -2.17 21.20
C MET A 100 30.12 -3.34 21.03
N HIS A 101 30.50 -3.67 19.80
CA HIS A 101 31.47 -4.73 19.57
C HIS A 101 32.84 -4.37 20.16
N ASP A 102 33.26 -3.11 20.02
CA ASP A 102 34.53 -2.63 20.58
C ASP A 102 34.51 -2.55 22.12
N LEU A 103 33.37 -2.19 22.71
CA LEU A 103 33.18 -2.00 24.15
C LEU A 103 32.12 -2.98 24.69
N SER A 104 32.34 -4.28 24.52
CA SER A 104 31.37 -5.35 24.81
C SER A 104 30.83 -5.36 26.26
N ALA A 105 31.62 -4.89 27.23
CA ALA A 105 31.20 -4.73 28.63
C ALA A 105 30.08 -3.70 28.84
N TYR A 106 29.80 -2.86 27.84
CA TYR A 106 28.77 -1.83 27.84
C TYR A 106 27.66 -2.12 26.80
N SER A 107 27.58 -3.36 26.30
CA SER A 107 26.65 -3.77 25.24
C SER A 107 25.19 -3.41 25.51
N ASP A 108 24.68 -3.69 26.71
CA ASP A 108 23.31 -3.32 27.09
C ASP A 108 23.06 -1.81 26.99
N GLN A 109 24.05 -0.98 27.29
CA GLN A 109 23.91 0.48 27.21
C GLN A 109 23.80 0.91 25.75
N PHE A 110 24.66 0.40 24.87
CA PHE A 110 24.59 0.70 23.43
C PHE A 110 23.31 0.17 22.79
N LEU A 111 22.85 -1.04 23.13
CA LEU A 111 21.59 -1.58 22.61
C LEU A 111 20.38 -0.76 23.08
N ASN A 112 20.40 -0.28 24.33
CA ASN A 112 19.38 0.66 24.82
C ASN A 112 19.41 1.97 24.03
N MET A 113 20.60 2.51 23.72
CA MET A 113 20.70 3.71 22.86
C MET A 113 20.10 3.46 21.48
N VAL A 114 20.37 2.30 20.87
CA VAL A 114 19.76 1.89 19.59
C VAL A 114 18.23 1.85 19.70
N CYS A 115 17.68 1.25 20.77
CA CYS A 115 16.23 1.22 21.00
C CYS A 115 15.63 2.63 21.05
N VAL A 116 16.23 3.52 21.84
CA VAL A 116 15.77 4.90 22.00
C VAL A 116 15.80 5.65 20.66
N LYS A 117 16.89 5.55 19.90
CA LYS A 117 16.99 6.22 18.59
C LYS A 117 15.98 5.71 17.57
N LEU A 118 15.78 4.39 17.50
CA LEU A 118 14.78 3.80 16.63
C LEU A 118 13.34 4.19 17.05
N GLN A 119 13.06 4.23 18.35
CA GLN A 119 11.76 4.63 18.87
C GLN A 119 11.45 6.11 18.56
N GLU A 120 12.40 7.03 18.81
CA GLU A 120 12.26 8.44 18.44
C GLU A 120 12.02 8.64 16.93
N TYR A 121 12.73 7.86 16.10
CA TYR A 121 12.54 7.93 14.65
C TYR A 121 11.17 7.41 14.21
N LYS A 122 10.69 6.32 14.82
CA LYS A 122 9.33 5.81 14.61
C LYS A 122 8.28 6.86 14.97
N ASP A 123 8.45 7.58 16.08
CA ASP A 123 7.51 8.61 16.50
C ASP A 123 7.50 9.80 15.52
N THR A 124 8.68 10.19 15.04
CA THR A 124 8.84 11.20 13.99
C THR A 124 8.11 10.78 12.70
N CYS A 125 8.32 9.54 12.26
CA CYS A 125 7.64 8.97 11.10
C CYS A 125 6.12 8.94 11.27
N THR A 126 5.65 8.50 12.44
CA THR A 126 4.22 8.45 12.77
C THR A 126 3.58 9.83 12.68
N LEU A 127 4.24 10.85 13.22
CA LEU A 127 3.77 12.22 13.16
C LEU A 127 3.73 12.73 11.72
N ALA A 128 4.79 12.51 10.95
CA ALA A 128 4.87 12.98 9.57
C ALA A 128 3.84 12.31 8.65
N TYR A 129 3.64 10.99 8.80
CA TYR A 129 2.55 10.26 8.13
C TYR A 129 1.20 10.88 8.46
N ARG A 130 0.95 11.15 9.74
CA ARG A 130 -0.32 11.74 10.22
C ARG A 130 -0.58 13.11 9.62
N THR A 131 0.44 13.96 9.49
CA THR A 131 0.32 15.28 8.86
C THR A 131 -0.13 15.19 7.40
N ILE A 132 0.29 14.15 6.67
CA ILE A 132 -0.13 13.94 5.29
C ILE A 132 -1.57 13.43 5.22
N VAL A 133 -1.92 12.43 6.04
CA VAL A 133 -3.19 11.70 5.88
C VAL A 133 -4.36 12.30 6.67
N GLN A 134 -4.16 13.40 7.39
CA GLN A 134 -5.21 14.07 8.17
C GLN A 134 -5.56 15.45 7.61
N SER A 135 -6.86 15.71 7.47
CA SER A 135 -7.44 17.01 7.15
C SER A 135 -8.54 17.33 8.16
N ASP A 136 -8.49 18.50 8.80
CA ASP A 136 -9.45 18.94 9.83
C ASP A 136 -9.71 17.88 10.92
N GLU A 137 -8.63 17.32 11.48
CA GLU A 137 -8.62 16.24 12.50
C GLU A 137 -9.21 14.89 12.06
N LYS A 138 -9.68 14.78 10.81
CA LYS A 138 -10.21 13.54 10.24
C LYS A 138 -9.19 12.92 9.28
N LEU A 139 -9.16 11.60 9.24
CA LEU A 139 -8.39 10.89 8.23
C LEU A 139 -9.07 11.05 6.86
N VAL A 140 -8.27 11.21 5.81
CA VAL A 140 -8.75 11.00 4.43
C VAL A 140 -9.27 9.57 4.29
N ILE A 141 -10.14 9.33 3.30
CA ILE A 141 -10.85 8.05 3.17
C ILE A 141 -9.87 6.88 3.02
N SER A 142 -8.84 7.01 2.19
CA SER A 142 -7.82 5.98 1.97
C SER A 142 -7.11 5.57 3.26
N ALA A 143 -6.76 6.53 4.11
CA ALA A 143 -6.10 6.30 5.39
C ALA A 143 -7.05 5.75 6.45
N SER A 144 -8.33 6.13 6.40
CA SER A 144 -9.38 5.52 7.22
C SER A 144 -9.54 4.04 6.85
N TRP A 145 -9.63 3.72 5.56
CA TRP A 145 -9.74 2.34 5.07
C TRP A 145 -8.47 1.52 5.33
N ALA A 146 -7.27 2.10 5.18
CA ALA A 146 -6.02 1.44 5.55
C ALA A 146 -5.82 1.30 7.08
N LYS A 147 -6.65 1.96 7.90
CA LYS A 147 -6.70 1.78 9.36
C LYS A 147 -7.72 0.73 9.78
N ASP A 148 -8.73 0.49 8.95
CA ASP A 148 -9.74 -0.51 9.20
C ASP A 148 -9.11 -1.91 9.11
N ASP A 149 -9.19 -2.67 10.20
CA ASP A 149 -8.53 -3.98 10.32
C ASP A 149 -9.14 -5.01 9.37
N ASP A 150 -10.44 -4.91 9.07
CA ASP A 150 -11.13 -5.87 8.20
C ASP A 150 -10.77 -5.59 6.73
N ILE A 151 -10.79 -4.32 6.30
CA ILE A 151 -10.34 -3.93 4.96
C ILE A 151 -8.85 -4.26 4.79
N SER A 152 -8.01 -3.88 5.75
CA SER A 152 -6.57 -4.11 5.69
C SER A 152 -6.26 -5.61 5.64
N ARG A 153 -6.90 -6.43 6.47
CA ARG A 153 -6.73 -7.88 6.44
C ARG A 153 -7.19 -8.48 5.13
N LEU A 154 -8.32 -8.03 4.59
CA LEU A 154 -8.81 -8.47 3.29
C LEU A 154 -7.77 -8.18 2.20
N LEU A 155 -7.36 -6.92 2.04
CA LEU A 155 -6.42 -6.52 0.99
C LEU A 155 -5.08 -7.25 1.11
N LYS A 156 -4.56 -7.39 2.33
CA LYS A 156 -3.32 -8.14 2.58
C LYS A 156 -3.44 -9.64 2.34
N SER A 157 -4.66 -10.20 2.37
CA SER A 157 -4.92 -11.61 2.07
C SER A 157 -5.03 -11.92 0.58
N LEU A 158 -5.18 -10.88 -0.27
CA LEU A 158 -5.34 -11.08 -1.71
C LEU A 158 -4.01 -11.51 -2.37
N PRO A 159 -4.06 -12.30 -3.45
CA PRO A 159 -2.86 -12.79 -4.14
C PRO A 159 -1.94 -11.66 -4.62
N ASN A 160 -2.54 -10.54 -5.01
CA ASN A 160 -1.84 -9.40 -5.58
C ASN A 160 -0.99 -8.64 -4.53
N TRP A 161 -1.43 -8.60 -3.26
CA TRP A 161 -0.58 -8.15 -2.14
C TRP A 161 0.63 -9.07 -1.95
N SER A 162 0.39 -10.38 -1.89
CA SER A 162 1.45 -11.38 -1.72
C SER A 162 2.49 -11.33 -2.85
N ASN A 163 2.01 -11.13 -4.08
CA ASN A 163 2.83 -10.99 -5.29
C ASN A 163 3.65 -9.70 -5.31
N MET A 164 3.18 -8.64 -4.68
CA MET A 164 3.94 -7.41 -4.50
C MET A 164 5.02 -7.55 -3.44
N ALA A 165 4.82 -8.35 -2.40
CA ALA A 165 5.84 -8.54 -1.35
C ALA A 165 7.13 -9.22 -1.87
N GLN A 166 7.13 -9.75 -3.11
CA GLN A 166 8.29 -10.39 -3.73
C GLN A 166 8.57 -9.89 -5.17
N PRO A 167 9.84 -9.64 -5.52
CA PRO A 167 10.24 -9.33 -6.89
C PRO A 167 9.79 -10.40 -7.92
N LYS A 168 9.31 -9.96 -9.09
CA LYS A 168 8.82 -10.84 -10.19
C LYS A 168 9.76 -11.98 -10.58
N GLN A 169 11.07 -11.80 -10.45
CA GLN A 169 12.08 -12.81 -10.82
C GLN A 169 12.05 -14.07 -9.93
N LEU A 170 11.45 -13.98 -8.74
CA LEU A 170 11.35 -15.08 -7.79
C LEU A 170 10.04 -15.88 -7.92
N ARG A 171 9.17 -15.54 -8.88
CA ARG A 171 7.83 -16.14 -9.00
C ARG A 171 7.79 -17.34 -9.96
N PRO A 172 7.16 -18.46 -9.58
CA PRO A 172 6.79 -19.53 -10.51
C PRO A 172 5.57 -19.12 -11.34
N LYS A 173 5.66 -19.15 -12.67
CA LYS A 173 4.59 -18.77 -13.61
C LYS A 173 3.47 -19.82 -13.59
N ARG A 174 2.24 -19.47 -13.19
CA ARG A 174 1.08 -20.37 -13.21
C ARG A 174 -0.07 -19.77 -14.03
N GLU A 175 -0.64 -20.54 -14.95
CA GLU A 175 -1.76 -20.09 -15.80
C GLU A 175 -3.06 -19.82 -14.99
N GLU A 176 -3.27 -20.53 -13.89
CA GLU A 176 -4.43 -20.33 -12.99
C GLU A 176 -4.34 -19.00 -12.20
N GLU A 177 -3.18 -18.34 -12.17
CA GLU A 177 -2.94 -17.13 -11.37
C GLU A 177 -3.79 -15.95 -11.84
N GLU A 178 -4.07 -15.85 -13.14
CA GLU A 178 -4.84 -14.73 -13.71
C GLU A 178 -6.30 -14.72 -13.26
N ASP A 179 -6.94 -15.89 -13.15
CA ASP A 179 -8.32 -16.01 -12.68
C ASP A 179 -8.45 -15.67 -11.19
N PHE A 180 -7.49 -16.11 -10.37
CA PHE A 180 -7.44 -15.72 -8.95
C PHE A 180 -7.21 -14.22 -8.76
N ILE A 181 -6.34 -13.61 -9.59
CA ILE A 181 -6.10 -12.17 -9.56
C ILE A 181 -7.37 -11.40 -9.98
N ARG A 182 -8.07 -11.84 -11.02
CA ARG A 182 -9.34 -11.20 -11.43
C ARG A 182 -10.41 -11.31 -10.34
N ALA A 183 -10.54 -12.46 -9.69
CA ALA A 183 -11.45 -12.64 -8.56
C ALA A 183 -11.08 -11.72 -7.38
N ALA A 184 -9.79 -11.48 -7.14
CA ALA A 184 -9.31 -10.56 -6.12
C ALA A 184 -9.74 -9.11 -6.39
N PHE A 185 -9.62 -8.64 -7.64
CA PHE A 185 -10.08 -7.30 -8.04
C PHE A 185 -11.60 -7.11 -7.84
N GLY A 186 -12.39 -8.15 -8.14
CA GLY A 186 -13.83 -8.15 -7.88
C GLY A 186 -14.15 -8.03 -6.40
N LYS A 187 -13.51 -8.84 -5.56
CA LYS A 187 -13.71 -8.82 -4.11
C LYS A 187 -13.30 -7.48 -3.49
N GLU A 188 -12.19 -6.92 -3.94
CA GLU A 188 -11.77 -5.58 -3.52
C GLU A 188 -12.82 -4.53 -3.92
N SER A 189 -13.21 -4.49 -5.19
CA SER A 189 -14.13 -3.46 -5.71
C SER A 189 -15.50 -3.53 -5.02
N GLU A 190 -16.01 -4.74 -4.76
CA GLU A 190 -17.23 -4.97 -4.01
C GLU A 190 -17.16 -4.34 -2.60
N VAL A 191 -16.07 -4.59 -1.87
CA VAL A 191 -15.90 -4.10 -0.50
C VAL A 191 -15.75 -2.57 -0.47
N LEU A 192 -14.97 -1.99 -1.38
CA LEU A 192 -14.77 -0.55 -1.42
C LEU A 192 -16.04 0.20 -1.84
N ILE A 193 -16.76 -0.30 -2.85
CA ILE A 193 -18.05 0.25 -3.27
C ILE A 193 -19.07 0.12 -2.13
N GLY A 194 -19.14 -1.05 -1.49
CA GLY A 194 -20.05 -1.32 -0.38
C GLY A 194 -19.80 -0.43 0.83
N ASN A 195 -18.52 -0.20 1.18
CA ASN A 195 -18.14 0.65 2.31
C ASN A 195 -18.45 2.14 2.06
N LEU A 196 -18.20 2.61 0.83
CA LEU A 196 -18.51 3.98 0.43
C LEU A 196 -20.03 4.25 0.41
N GLY A 197 -20.80 3.27 -0.09
CA GLY A 197 -22.24 3.38 -0.28
C GLY A 197 -22.61 4.46 -1.29
N ASP A 198 -23.69 5.20 -1.03
CA ASP A 198 -24.22 6.23 -1.94
C ASP A 198 -23.59 7.63 -1.74
N LYS A 199 -22.43 7.73 -1.07
CA LYS A 199 -21.82 9.01 -0.71
C LYS A 199 -21.01 9.61 -1.88
N LEU A 200 -21.04 10.93 -1.98
CA LEU A 200 -20.08 11.67 -2.80
C LEU A 200 -18.86 11.98 -1.96
N ILE A 201 -17.67 11.76 -2.52
CA ILE A 201 -16.41 12.07 -1.85
C ILE A 201 -16.07 13.53 -2.09
N PRO A 202 -16.01 14.38 -1.06
CA PRO A 202 -15.62 15.76 -1.24
C PRO A 202 -14.11 15.90 -1.41
N GLN A 203 -13.68 17.03 -1.94
CA GLN A 203 -12.28 17.24 -2.32
C GLN A 203 -11.30 17.32 -1.11
N GLN A 204 -11.78 17.62 0.09
CA GLN A 204 -10.97 17.60 1.30
C GLN A 204 -10.73 16.20 1.88
N GLU A 205 -11.44 15.18 1.40
CA GLU A 205 -11.33 13.80 1.89
C GLU A 205 -10.38 12.93 1.02
N ILE A 206 -9.68 13.56 0.05
CA ILE A 206 -8.71 12.91 -0.84
C ILE A 206 -7.34 13.62 -0.74
N LEU A 207 -6.26 12.88 -0.95
CA LEU A 207 -4.89 13.40 -1.04
C LEU A 207 -4.62 13.95 -2.43
N ARG A 208 -4.64 15.28 -2.55
CA ARG A 208 -4.50 16.00 -3.83
C ARG A 208 -3.07 16.36 -4.19
N ASP A 209 -2.24 16.57 -3.19
CA ASP A 209 -0.86 16.97 -3.42
C ASP A 209 -0.04 15.74 -3.80
N VAL A 210 0.35 15.67 -5.07
CA VAL A 210 1.19 14.61 -5.60
C VAL A 210 2.54 14.54 -4.88
N SER A 211 3.02 15.66 -4.32
CA SER A 211 4.24 15.68 -3.51
C SER A 211 4.07 14.95 -2.18
N ASP A 212 2.87 14.93 -1.61
CA ASP A 212 2.56 14.18 -0.39
C ASP A 212 2.41 12.69 -0.68
N LEU A 213 1.80 12.31 -1.81
CA LEU A 213 1.80 10.92 -2.29
C LEU A 213 3.22 10.42 -2.52
N LYS A 214 4.06 11.24 -3.16
CA LYS A 214 5.49 10.95 -3.34
C LYS A 214 6.21 10.78 -2.00
N ALA A 215 5.91 11.62 -1.01
CA ALA A 215 6.47 11.49 0.34
C ALA A 215 6.08 10.16 1.00
N LEU A 216 4.80 9.74 0.90
CA LEU A 216 4.34 8.44 1.39
C LEU A 216 5.05 7.26 0.68
N ALA A 217 5.27 7.37 -0.63
CA ALA A 217 5.98 6.34 -1.40
C ALA A 217 7.45 6.21 -0.98
N ASN A 218 8.15 7.32 -0.81
CA ASN A 218 9.53 7.32 -0.33
C ASN A 218 9.61 6.82 1.12
N MET A 219 8.64 7.21 1.96
CA MET A 219 8.52 6.72 3.33
C MET A 219 8.32 5.20 3.36
N HIS A 220 7.49 4.65 2.47
CA HIS A 220 7.34 3.20 2.32
C HIS A 220 8.68 2.50 2.02
N GLU A 221 9.39 2.90 0.95
CA GLU A 221 10.67 2.28 0.58
C GLU A 221 11.70 2.40 1.72
N SER A 222 11.72 3.55 2.38
CA SER A 222 12.67 3.83 3.45
C SER A 222 12.43 3.01 4.71
N LEU A 223 11.17 2.89 5.13
CA LEU A 223 10.83 2.14 6.34
C LEU A 223 10.91 0.64 6.13
N GLU A 224 10.58 0.13 4.94
CA GLU A 224 10.81 -1.27 4.60
C GLU A 224 12.31 -1.59 4.61
N TRP A 225 13.12 -0.74 3.99
CA TRP A 225 14.57 -0.87 3.98
C TRP A 225 15.14 -0.87 5.40
N LEU A 226 14.75 0.10 6.23
CA LEU A 226 15.19 0.19 7.63
C LEU A 226 14.76 -1.06 8.41
N ALA A 227 13.50 -1.49 8.29
CA ALA A 227 13.01 -2.71 8.96
C ALA A 227 13.86 -3.94 8.60
N GLY A 228 14.24 -4.09 7.33
CA GLY A 228 15.12 -5.15 6.86
C GLY A 228 16.53 -5.07 7.46
N ARG A 229 17.13 -3.88 7.45
CA ARG A 229 18.46 -3.62 8.04
C ARG A 229 18.48 -3.89 9.54
N THR A 230 17.48 -3.41 10.25
CA THR A 230 17.27 -3.61 11.69
C THR A 230 17.12 -5.10 12.02
N LYS A 231 16.29 -5.86 11.29
CA LYS A 231 16.18 -7.32 11.48
C LYS A 231 17.50 -8.05 11.23
N ALA A 232 18.21 -7.70 10.15
CA ALA A 232 19.49 -8.32 9.81
C ALA A 232 20.55 -8.06 10.90
N ALA A 233 20.65 -6.82 11.38
CA ALA A 233 21.59 -6.43 12.43
C ALA A 233 21.38 -7.19 13.75
N PHE A 234 20.15 -7.61 14.06
CA PHE A 234 19.87 -8.32 15.32
C PHE A 234 19.95 -9.83 15.19
N SER A 235 19.64 -10.37 14.01
CA SER A 235 19.85 -11.80 13.73
C SER A 235 21.33 -12.22 13.87
N SER A 236 22.27 -11.34 13.53
CA SER A 236 23.71 -11.57 13.70
C SER A 236 24.16 -11.54 15.18
N LEU A 237 23.47 -10.76 16.04
CA LEU A 237 23.73 -10.73 17.48
C LEU A 237 23.31 -12.03 18.17
N SER A 238 22.11 -12.54 17.88
CA SER A 238 21.60 -13.78 18.46
C SER A 238 22.49 -14.98 18.11
N THR A 239 23.01 -15.03 16.88
CA THR A 239 23.92 -16.09 16.42
C THR A 239 25.28 -16.03 17.13
N SER A 240 25.76 -14.82 17.46
CA SER A 240 27.05 -14.63 18.15
C SER A 240 26.98 -15.03 19.63
N GLN A 241 25.82 -14.92 20.29
CA GLN A 241 25.64 -15.33 21.69
C GLN A 241 25.56 -16.86 21.86
N THR A 242 25.07 -17.60 20.85
CA THR A 242 24.96 -19.07 20.90
C THR A 242 26.27 -19.85 20.72
N MET A 243 27.39 -19.18 20.41
CA MET A 243 28.68 -19.83 20.13
C MET A 243 29.70 -19.75 21.28
N SER A 244 29.25 -19.51 22.52
CA SER A 244 30.11 -19.64 23.70
C SER A 244 29.94 -21.04 24.34
N PRO A 245 30.91 -21.96 24.23
CA PRO A 245 30.83 -23.26 24.89
C PRO A 245 31.22 -23.10 26.37
N GLY A 246 30.27 -23.33 27.26
CA GLY A 246 30.51 -23.67 28.66
C GLY A 246 29.83 -22.76 29.69
N GLN A 247 28.75 -23.24 30.29
CA GLN A 247 28.62 -23.42 31.74
C GLN A 247 27.29 -24.11 32.09
N ASP A 248 27.39 -25.12 32.96
CA ASP A 248 26.31 -25.97 33.43
C ASP A 248 25.33 -25.27 34.40
N SER A 249 24.09 -25.75 34.34
CA SER A 249 23.14 -26.00 35.45
C SER A 249 22.32 -24.85 36.11
N HIS A 250 21.00 -25.03 35.97
CA HIS A 250 19.89 -24.82 36.92
C HIS A 250 19.56 -23.42 37.50
N SER A 251 18.41 -22.86 37.05
CA SER A 251 17.14 -22.72 37.80
C SER A 251 16.39 -21.38 37.57
N SER A 252 15.05 -21.51 37.53
CA SER A 252 14.01 -20.49 37.79
C SER A 252 13.42 -19.74 36.58
N MET A 253 12.12 -19.99 36.37
CA MET A 253 11.23 -19.27 35.45
C MET A 253 10.82 -17.92 36.09
N GLU A 254 10.58 -16.91 35.24
CA GLU A 254 10.07 -15.55 35.52
C GLU A 254 11.10 -14.43 35.79
N GLN A 255 12.03 -14.22 34.85
CA GLN A 255 12.42 -12.89 34.35
C GLN A 255 13.42 -13.08 33.21
N LEU A 256 13.05 -12.67 31.99
CA LEU A 256 13.96 -12.66 30.84
C LEU A 256 15.19 -11.79 31.20
N PRO A 257 16.43 -12.25 30.95
CA PRO A 257 17.64 -11.43 31.12
C PRO A 257 17.48 -10.07 30.44
N ALA A 258 18.06 -9.00 31.00
CA ALA A 258 17.92 -7.63 30.48
C ALA A 258 18.25 -7.52 28.97
N SER A 259 19.20 -8.32 28.47
CA SER A 259 19.56 -8.39 27.05
C SER A 259 18.42 -8.96 26.17
N GLU A 260 17.64 -9.92 26.68
CA GLU A 260 16.55 -10.55 25.93
C GLU A 260 15.33 -9.62 25.80
N GLN A 261 15.05 -8.81 26.84
CA GLN A 261 14.03 -7.76 26.78
C GLN A 261 14.37 -6.67 25.74
N ILE A 262 15.65 -6.30 25.66
CA ILE A 262 16.14 -5.32 24.68
C ILE A 262 16.01 -5.90 23.26
N LEU A 263 16.40 -7.16 23.03
CA LEU A 263 16.24 -7.82 21.73
C LEU A 263 14.77 -7.95 21.32
N GLN A 264 13.86 -8.20 22.27
CA GLN A 264 12.42 -8.19 22.00
C GLN A 264 11.94 -6.81 21.55
N THR A 265 12.32 -5.76 22.27
CA THR A 265 11.99 -4.36 21.94
C THR A 265 12.46 -4.01 20.53
N LEU A 266 13.69 -4.40 20.21
CA LEU A 266 14.29 -4.21 18.89
C LEU A 266 13.53 -4.96 17.78
N SER A 267 13.09 -6.19 18.05
CA SER A 267 12.25 -6.94 17.11
C SER A 267 10.87 -6.29 16.90
N GLU A 268 10.28 -5.73 17.97
CA GLU A 268 9.00 -5.02 17.90
C GLU A 268 9.13 -3.71 17.12
N LEU A 269 10.22 -2.96 17.32
CA LEU A 269 10.54 -1.76 16.54
C LEU A 269 10.66 -2.08 15.05
N ALA A 270 11.43 -3.11 14.70
CA ALA A 270 11.59 -3.53 13.31
C ALA A 270 10.27 -3.97 12.67
N ARG A 271 9.40 -4.64 13.44
CA ARG A 271 8.04 -4.99 13.00
C ARG A 271 7.20 -3.73 12.77
N SER A 272 7.26 -2.75 13.68
CA SER A 272 6.47 -1.52 13.56
C SER A 272 6.88 -0.65 12.37
N PHE A 273 8.16 -0.64 11.98
CA PHE A 273 8.59 0.01 10.74
C PHE A 273 8.03 -0.69 9.51
N GLN A 274 8.03 -2.03 9.48
CA GLN A 274 7.41 -2.79 8.39
C GLN A 274 5.90 -2.53 8.32
N GLU A 275 5.20 -2.54 9.44
CA GLU A 275 3.76 -2.27 9.50
C GLU A 275 3.43 -0.86 8.98
N MET A 276 4.25 0.13 9.31
CA MET A 276 4.09 1.50 8.80
C MET A 276 4.40 1.59 7.30
N ALA A 277 5.44 0.90 6.83
CA ALA A 277 5.74 0.80 5.40
C ALA A 277 4.57 0.19 4.63
N ASP A 278 4.03 -0.94 5.08
CA ASP A 278 2.86 -1.59 4.49
C ASP A 278 1.65 -0.65 4.46
N ARG A 279 1.44 0.12 5.53
CA ARG A 279 0.34 1.07 5.64
C ARG A 279 0.47 2.21 4.63
N CYS A 280 1.66 2.76 4.44
CA CYS A 280 1.91 3.77 3.40
C CYS A 280 1.54 3.21 2.01
N LEU A 281 1.93 1.97 1.71
CA LEU A 281 1.62 1.35 0.43
C LEU A 281 0.11 1.09 0.25
N LEU A 282 -0.58 0.61 1.29
CA LEU A 282 -2.04 0.45 1.28
C LEU A 282 -2.76 1.77 1.07
N VAL A 283 -2.33 2.85 1.74
CA VAL A 283 -2.90 4.19 1.54
C VAL A 283 -2.77 4.61 0.08
N LEU A 284 -1.59 4.48 -0.52
CA LEU A 284 -1.39 4.84 -1.93
C LEU A 284 -2.30 4.05 -2.88
N HIS A 285 -2.41 2.74 -2.65
CA HIS A 285 -3.26 1.85 -3.44
C HIS A 285 -4.74 2.24 -3.35
N LEU A 286 -5.21 2.51 -2.13
CA LEU A 286 -6.58 2.94 -1.85
C LEU A 286 -6.84 4.37 -2.34
N GLU A 287 -5.86 5.26 -2.27
CA GLU A 287 -6.00 6.65 -2.68
C GLU A 287 -6.33 6.75 -4.18
N VAL A 288 -5.63 6.01 -5.04
CA VAL A 288 -5.93 5.98 -6.48
C VAL A 288 -7.37 5.52 -6.76
N ARG A 289 -7.90 4.61 -5.94
CA ARG A 289 -9.30 4.14 -6.02
C ARG A 289 -10.29 5.20 -5.51
N VAL A 290 -9.94 5.89 -4.44
CA VAL A 290 -10.68 7.04 -3.90
C VAL A 290 -10.78 8.18 -4.92
N HIS A 291 -9.70 8.46 -5.66
CA HIS A 291 -9.75 9.41 -6.78
C HIS A 291 -10.73 8.98 -7.86
N CYS A 292 -10.76 7.68 -8.23
CA CYS A 292 -11.76 7.17 -9.18
C CYS A 292 -13.19 7.41 -8.68
N PHE A 293 -13.49 7.11 -7.41
CA PHE A 293 -14.80 7.41 -6.82
C PHE A 293 -15.13 8.91 -6.83
N HIS A 294 -14.17 9.75 -6.43
CA HIS A 294 -14.32 11.21 -6.37
C HIS A 294 -14.73 11.80 -7.72
N TYR A 295 -14.10 11.38 -8.81
CA TYR A 295 -14.38 11.93 -10.14
C TYR A 295 -15.53 11.23 -10.87
N LEU A 296 -15.71 9.91 -10.71
CA LEU A 296 -16.65 9.13 -11.52
C LEU A 296 -18.04 8.98 -10.91
N ILE A 297 -18.22 9.01 -9.58
CA ILE A 297 -19.59 8.97 -9.01
C ILE A 297 -20.39 10.24 -9.38
N PRO A 298 -19.82 11.46 -9.30
CA PRO A 298 -20.52 12.66 -9.77
C PRO A 298 -20.87 12.63 -11.25
N LEU A 299 -20.07 11.94 -12.08
CA LEU A 299 -20.35 11.77 -13.51
C LEU A 299 -21.77 11.21 -13.75
N ALA A 300 -22.14 10.18 -12.98
CA ALA A 300 -23.43 9.53 -13.09
C ALA A 300 -24.56 10.33 -12.41
N LYS A 301 -24.28 10.93 -11.25
CA LYS A 301 -25.29 11.62 -10.43
C LYS A 301 -25.61 13.04 -10.88
N GLN A 302 -24.63 13.74 -11.43
CA GLN A 302 -24.69 15.18 -11.73
C GLN A 302 -24.53 15.46 -13.23
N GLY A 303 -23.99 14.50 -13.99
CA GLY A 303 -23.79 14.66 -15.43
C GLY A 303 -25.10 14.71 -16.22
N ASN A 304 -25.11 15.48 -17.31
CA ASN A 304 -26.25 15.56 -18.21
C ASN A 304 -26.00 14.73 -19.49
N TYR A 305 -26.58 13.53 -19.51
CA TYR A 305 -26.50 12.58 -20.62
C TYR A 305 -27.79 12.52 -21.45
N ALA A 306 -28.77 13.36 -21.13
CA ALA A 306 -30.06 13.40 -21.83
C ALA A 306 -30.07 14.35 -23.03
N ILE A 307 -29.13 15.30 -23.11
CA ILE A 307 -29.11 16.30 -24.17
C ILE A 307 -28.78 15.66 -25.52
N VAL A 308 -29.63 15.94 -26.52
CA VAL A 308 -29.37 15.72 -27.94
C VAL A 308 -28.59 16.93 -28.44
N ALA A 309 -27.39 16.68 -28.94
CA ALA A 309 -26.35 17.65 -29.25
C ALA A 309 -26.77 18.97 -29.94
N ASN A 310 -26.33 20.10 -29.38
CA ASN A 310 -25.65 21.14 -30.17
C ASN A 310 -24.14 20.78 -30.26
N VAL A 311 -23.39 21.43 -31.16
CA VAL A 311 -22.03 21.07 -31.60
C VAL A 311 -20.98 20.89 -30.48
N GLU A 312 -21.19 21.45 -29.28
CA GLU A 312 -20.34 21.27 -28.07
C GLU A 312 -20.46 19.87 -27.39
N SER A 313 -21.29 18.97 -27.94
CA SER A 313 -21.55 17.63 -27.37
C SER A 313 -20.49 16.54 -27.68
N MET A 314 -19.42 16.88 -28.42
CA MET A 314 -18.40 15.91 -28.84
C MET A 314 -17.23 15.78 -27.86
N ASP A 315 -17.10 16.70 -26.91
CA ASP A 315 -15.99 16.72 -25.96
C ASP A 315 -16.12 15.63 -24.87
N TYR A 316 -14.97 15.31 -24.26
CA TYR A 316 -14.91 14.46 -23.08
C TYR A 316 -15.54 15.17 -21.88
N ASP A 317 -16.02 14.39 -20.91
CA ASP A 317 -16.49 14.99 -19.67
C ASP A 317 -15.33 15.64 -18.88
N PRO A 318 -15.45 16.88 -18.39
CA PRO A 318 -14.39 17.55 -17.64
C PRO A 318 -13.93 16.78 -16.39
N LEU A 319 -14.80 15.98 -15.76
CA LEU A 319 -14.41 15.13 -14.64
C LEU A 319 -13.48 13.99 -15.08
N VAL A 320 -13.74 13.42 -16.26
CA VAL A 320 -12.91 12.35 -16.84
C VAL A 320 -11.56 12.88 -17.28
N VAL A 321 -11.52 14.08 -17.87
CA VAL A 321 -10.26 14.76 -18.22
C VAL A 321 -9.42 15.04 -16.98
N ARG A 322 -10.06 15.52 -15.90
CA ARG A 322 -9.38 15.75 -14.61
C ARG A 322 -8.85 14.46 -14.00
N LEU A 323 -9.66 13.40 -13.96
CA LEU A 323 -9.22 12.09 -13.46
C LEU A 323 -8.01 11.57 -14.25
N ASN A 324 -8.03 11.65 -15.58
CA ASN A 324 -6.88 11.22 -16.40
C ASN A 324 -5.60 11.99 -16.07
N LYS A 325 -5.70 13.32 -15.94
CA LYS A 325 -4.54 14.15 -15.57
C LYS A 325 -4.02 13.78 -14.18
N ASP A 326 -4.94 13.53 -13.25
CA ASP A 326 -4.64 13.20 -11.87
C ASP A 326 -3.96 11.84 -11.75
N ILE A 327 -4.53 10.79 -12.35
CA ILE A 327 -3.92 9.45 -12.42
C ILE A 327 -2.53 9.52 -13.06
N SER A 328 -2.35 10.24 -14.17
CA SER A 328 -1.03 10.39 -14.80
C SER A 328 0.00 11.08 -13.89
N ALA A 329 -0.41 12.09 -13.13
CA ALA A 329 0.49 12.77 -12.20
C ALA A 329 0.88 11.85 -11.02
N ILE A 330 -0.07 11.06 -10.52
CA ILE A 330 0.20 10.05 -9.50
C ILE A 330 1.13 8.97 -10.07
N GLU A 331 0.90 8.50 -11.29
CA GLU A 331 1.75 7.52 -11.97
C GLU A 331 3.20 7.97 -12.05
N GLU A 332 3.46 9.18 -12.55
CA GLU A 332 4.81 9.73 -12.66
C GLU A 332 5.51 9.77 -11.29
N ALA A 333 4.79 10.20 -10.25
CA ALA A 333 5.31 10.26 -8.89
C ALA A 333 5.61 8.88 -8.30
N MET A 334 4.71 7.91 -8.50
CA MET A 334 4.87 6.54 -8.01
C MET A 334 5.99 5.81 -8.75
N SER A 335 6.07 5.96 -10.07
CA SER A 335 7.10 5.36 -10.93
C SER A 335 8.51 5.81 -10.54
N ALA A 336 8.65 7.09 -10.20
CA ALA A 336 9.91 7.66 -9.73
C ALA A 336 10.32 7.21 -8.31
N SER A 337 9.38 6.73 -7.50
CA SER A 337 9.59 6.53 -6.06
C SER A 337 9.58 5.05 -5.65
N LEU A 338 8.74 4.23 -6.26
CA LEU A 338 8.50 2.83 -5.86
C LEU A 338 9.23 1.82 -6.75
N GLN A 339 9.57 0.67 -6.18
CA GLN A 339 10.01 -0.48 -6.98
C GLN A 339 8.89 -0.96 -7.92
N GLN A 340 9.25 -1.53 -9.06
CA GLN A 340 8.31 -1.83 -10.15
C GLN A 340 7.10 -2.69 -9.73
N HIS A 341 7.31 -3.67 -8.84
CA HIS A 341 6.24 -4.57 -8.41
C HIS A 341 5.27 -3.90 -7.42
N LYS A 342 5.74 -2.95 -6.61
CA LYS A 342 4.91 -2.11 -5.74
C LYS A 342 4.15 -1.07 -6.54
N PHE A 343 4.81 -0.46 -7.51
CA PHE A 343 4.17 0.43 -8.50
C PHE A 343 3.01 -0.29 -9.21
N GLN A 344 3.23 -1.52 -9.69
CA GLN A 344 2.18 -2.32 -10.32
C GLN A 344 1.01 -2.58 -9.37
N TYR A 345 1.29 -2.88 -8.09
CA TYR A 345 0.25 -3.05 -7.08
C TYR A 345 -0.63 -1.83 -6.92
N ILE A 346 -0.11 -0.60 -7.05
CA ILE A 346 -0.93 0.62 -6.94
C ILE A 346 -2.04 0.67 -8.02
N PHE A 347 -1.70 0.32 -9.26
CA PHE A 347 -2.58 0.54 -10.43
C PHE A 347 -3.33 -0.70 -10.91
N GLU A 348 -2.94 -1.91 -10.49
CA GLU A 348 -3.69 -3.12 -10.83
C GLU A 348 -5.11 -3.10 -10.25
N GLY A 349 -6.04 -3.74 -10.95
CA GLY A 349 -7.46 -3.76 -10.58
C GLY A 349 -8.20 -2.44 -10.81
N LEU A 350 -7.52 -1.34 -11.16
CA LEU A 350 -8.18 -0.05 -11.34
C LEU A 350 -9.17 -0.05 -12.51
N GLY A 351 -8.86 -0.73 -13.61
CA GLY A 351 -9.78 -0.90 -14.74
C GLY A 351 -11.07 -1.62 -14.35
N HIS A 352 -10.97 -2.64 -13.49
CA HIS A 352 -12.12 -3.34 -12.94
C HIS A 352 -12.97 -2.43 -12.03
N LEU A 353 -12.33 -1.71 -11.11
CA LEU A 353 -13.05 -0.77 -10.24
C LEU A 353 -13.77 0.33 -11.05
N ILE A 354 -13.10 0.95 -12.02
CA ILE A 354 -13.70 1.97 -12.89
C ILE A 354 -14.90 1.38 -13.65
N SER A 355 -14.77 0.15 -14.17
CA SER A 355 -15.86 -0.58 -14.80
C SER A 355 -17.07 -0.72 -13.87
N CYS A 356 -16.85 -1.20 -12.65
CA CYS A 356 -17.90 -1.32 -11.64
C CYS A 356 -18.55 0.01 -11.30
N ILE A 357 -17.78 1.09 -11.11
CA ILE A 357 -18.32 2.43 -10.81
C ILE A 357 -19.21 2.91 -11.95
N LEU A 358 -18.75 2.77 -13.20
CA LEU A 358 -19.47 3.26 -14.37
C LEU A 358 -20.73 2.44 -14.65
N ILE A 359 -20.68 1.11 -14.56
CA ILE A 359 -21.86 0.26 -14.78
C ILE A 359 -22.91 0.50 -13.69
N ASN A 360 -22.51 0.48 -12.41
CA ASN A 360 -23.43 0.79 -11.30
C ASN A 360 -23.95 2.23 -11.39
N GLY A 361 -23.17 3.14 -11.97
CA GLY A 361 -23.58 4.52 -12.24
C GLY A 361 -24.87 4.64 -13.05
N ALA A 362 -25.21 3.62 -13.87
CA ALA A 362 -26.36 3.66 -14.76
C ALA A 362 -27.70 3.91 -14.05
N HIS A 363 -27.84 3.47 -12.80
CA HIS A 363 -29.08 3.64 -12.05
C HIS A 363 -29.36 5.11 -11.70
N TYR A 364 -28.31 5.93 -11.51
CA TYR A 364 -28.43 7.34 -11.18
C TYR A 364 -28.85 8.22 -12.36
N PHE A 365 -28.63 7.79 -13.60
CA PHE A 365 -29.03 8.59 -14.76
C PHE A 365 -30.54 8.77 -14.81
N LYS A 366 -30.99 10.02 -14.92
CA LYS A 366 -32.42 10.31 -15.12
C LYS A 366 -32.89 9.83 -16.49
N ARG A 367 -32.13 10.18 -17.53
CA ARG A 367 -32.32 9.80 -18.93
C ARG A 367 -30.98 9.76 -19.65
N ILE A 368 -30.89 8.98 -20.72
CA ILE A 368 -29.74 8.91 -21.62
C ILE A 368 -30.20 9.00 -23.08
N SER A 369 -29.54 9.82 -23.88
CA SER A 369 -29.75 9.93 -25.33
C SER A 369 -28.69 9.14 -26.10
N GLU A 370 -28.88 8.95 -27.41
CA GLU A 370 -27.85 8.33 -28.28
C GLU A 370 -26.51 9.07 -28.22
N SER A 371 -26.53 10.41 -28.19
CA SER A 371 -25.34 11.24 -27.99
C SER A 371 -24.75 11.07 -26.59
N GLY A 372 -25.59 10.88 -25.57
CA GLY A 372 -25.16 10.52 -24.22
C GLY A 372 -24.40 9.19 -24.18
N ILE A 373 -24.91 8.15 -24.86
CA ILE A 373 -24.23 6.86 -25.00
C ILE A 373 -22.87 7.06 -25.67
N LYS A 374 -22.82 7.78 -26.80
CA LYS A 374 -21.55 8.08 -27.50
C LYS A 374 -20.56 8.81 -26.59
N LYS A 375 -21.01 9.80 -25.81
CA LYS A 375 -20.18 10.53 -24.85
C LYS A 375 -19.63 9.59 -23.78
N MET A 376 -20.46 8.72 -23.20
CA MET A 376 -20.02 7.74 -22.21
C MET A 376 -18.98 6.77 -22.79
N CYS A 377 -19.21 6.23 -23.99
CA CYS A 377 -18.25 5.34 -24.64
C CYS A 377 -16.90 6.04 -24.91
N ARG A 378 -16.90 7.32 -25.30
CA ARG A 378 -15.66 8.12 -25.44
C ARG A 378 -14.95 8.34 -24.10
N ASN A 379 -15.71 8.62 -23.04
CA ASN A 379 -15.18 8.76 -21.68
C ASN A 379 -14.51 7.47 -21.21
N ILE A 380 -15.15 6.32 -21.42
CA ILE A 380 -14.59 5.01 -21.08
C ILE A 380 -13.32 4.75 -21.89
N PHE A 381 -13.34 5.04 -23.19
CA PHE A 381 -12.20 4.83 -24.07
C PHE A 381 -10.96 5.64 -23.65
N ILE A 382 -11.11 6.90 -23.26
CA ILE A 382 -9.95 7.71 -22.85
C ILE A 382 -9.37 7.24 -21.51
N LEU A 383 -10.21 6.77 -20.57
CA LEU A 383 -9.76 6.14 -19.31
C LEU A 383 -9.02 4.81 -19.61
N GLN A 384 -9.55 4.02 -20.55
CA GLN A 384 -8.94 2.77 -20.99
C GLN A 384 -7.57 3.00 -21.61
N GLN A 385 -7.43 4.01 -22.47
CA GLN A 385 -6.16 4.37 -23.08
C GLN A 385 -5.13 4.82 -22.04
N ASN A 386 -5.55 5.65 -21.07
CA ASN A 386 -4.68 6.08 -19.98
C ASN A 386 -4.17 4.88 -19.18
N LEU A 387 -5.08 4.02 -18.71
CA LEU A 387 -4.70 2.84 -17.92
C LEU A 387 -3.86 1.84 -18.69
N THR A 388 -4.18 1.57 -19.96
CA THR A 388 -3.37 0.67 -20.81
C THR A 388 -1.92 1.14 -20.92
N ASN A 389 -1.69 2.47 -21.00
CA ASN A 389 -0.34 3.03 -21.03
C ASN A 389 0.39 2.89 -19.69
N ILE A 390 -0.33 2.98 -18.58
CA ILE A 390 0.25 2.87 -17.22
C ILE A 390 0.58 1.41 -16.89
N THR A 391 -0.37 0.51 -17.10
CA THR A 391 -0.24 -0.91 -16.74
C THR A 391 0.55 -1.69 -17.79
N MET A 392 0.71 -1.15 -19.00
CA MET A 392 1.26 -1.84 -20.17
C MET A 392 0.53 -3.15 -20.45
N SER A 393 -0.77 -3.18 -20.15
CA SER A 393 -1.63 -4.36 -20.26
C SER A 393 -3.01 -4.00 -20.78
N ARG A 394 -3.72 -4.98 -21.35
CA ARG A 394 -5.06 -4.73 -21.90
C ARG A 394 -6.10 -4.59 -20.78
N GLU A 395 -6.78 -3.46 -20.75
CA GLU A 395 -7.88 -3.18 -19.82
C GLU A 395 -9.23 -3.71 -20.35
N ALA A 396 -9.43 -5.03 -20.28
CA ALA A 396 -10.63 -5.71 -20.79
C ALA A 396 -11.91 -5.36 -20.02
N ASP A 397 -11.81 -5.06 -18.72
CA ASP A 397 -12.96 -4.65 -17.90
C ASP A 397 -13.58 -3.33 -18.38
N LEU A 398 -12.80 -2.44 -19.00
CA LEU A 398 -13.30 -1.20 -19.58
C LEU A 398 -13.95 -1.42 -20.96
N ASP A 399 -13.49 -2.41 -21.72
CA ASP A 399 -14.24 -2.89 -22.89
C ASP A 399 -15.61 -3.41 -22.47
N PHE A 400 -15.67 -4.12 -21.33
CA PHE A 400 -16.90 -4.67 -20.77
C PHE A 400 -17.88 -3.58 -20.30
N ALA A 401 -17.40 -2.50 -19.66
CA ALA A 401 -18.21 -1.32 -19.34
C ALA A 401 -18.69 -0.58 -20.59
N ARG A 402 -17.84 -0.43 -21.62
CA ARG A 402 -18.24 0.21 -22.87
C ARG A 402 -19.38 -0.56 -23.54
N GLN A 403 -19.26 -1.89 -23.63
CA GLN A 403 -20.29 -2.76 -24.17
C GLN A 403 -21.62 -2.67 -23.40
N TYR A 404 -21.57 -2.43 -22.08
CA TYR A 404 -22.78 -2.25 -21.26
C TYR A 404 -23.58 -1.02 -21.72
N TYR A 405 -22.90 0.10 -21.99
CA TYR A 405 -23.56 1.31 -22.49
C TYR A 405 -23.97 1.18 -23.97
N GLU A 406 -23.22 0.46 -24.79
CA GLU A 406 -23.60 0.17 -26.19
C GLU A 406 -24.87 -0.67 -26.30
N MET A 407 -25.14 -1.53 -25.31
CA MET A 407 -26.41 -2.27 -25.23
C MET A 407 -27.63 -1.32 -25.17
N LEU A 408 -27.47 -0.10 -24.66
CA LEU A 408 -28.53 0.89 -24.56
C LEU A 408 -28.92 1.52 -25.92
N TYR A 409 -28.22 1.19 -27.01
CA TYR A 409 -28.70 1.51 -28.37
C TYR A 409 -29.93 0.70 -28.76
N ASN A 410 -30.19 -0.42 -28.09
CA ASN A 410 -31.35 -1.27 -28.33
C ASN A 410 -32.58 -0.76 -27.56
N THR A 411 -33.76 -1.16 -28.02
CA THR A 411 -34.99 -1.10 -27.21
C THR A 411 -34.92 -2.10 -26.06
N ALA A 412 -35.78 -1.93 -25.06
CA ALA A 412 -35.83 -2.84 -23.91
C ALA A 412 -36.13 -4.30 -24.32
N ASP A 413 -36.96 -4.52 -25.33
CA ASP A 413 -37.33 -5.87 -25.80
C ASP A 413 -36.19 -6.50 -26.64
N GLU A 414 -35.51 -5.70 -27.47
CA GLU A 414 -34.29 -6.14 -28.18
C GLU A 414 -33.16 -6.48 -27.21
N LEU A 415 -33.01 -5.73 -26.11
CA LEU A 415 -32.07 -6.05 -25.04
C LEU A 415 -32.37 -7.43 -24.43
N LEU A 416 -33.63 -7.72 -24.12
CA LEU A 416 -34.00 -9.03 -23.59
C LEU A 416 -33.69 -10.16 -24.57
N ASN A 417 -33.97 -9.96 -25.86
CA ASN A 417 -33.60 -10.92 -26.92
C ASN A 417 -32.08 -11.11 -27.00
N LEU A 418 -31.29 -10.04 -26.86
CA LEU A 418 -29.83 -10.11 -26.81
C LEU A 418 -29.33 -11.03 -25.68
N VAL A 419 -29.97 -10.98 -24.50
CA VAL A 419 -29.62 -11.84 -23.36
C VAL A 419 -29.99 -13.30 -23.63
N VAL A 420 -31.08 -13.55 -24.35
CA VAL A 420 -31.46 -14.92 -24.79
C VAL A 420 -30.42 -15.47 -25.77
N ASP A 421 -30.05 -14.68 -26.78
CA ASP A 421 -29.20 -15.13 -27.88
C ASP A 421 -27.71 -15.24 -27.50
N GLN A 422 -27.22 -14.28 -26.71
CA GLN A 422 -25.79 -14.17 -26.35
C GLN A 422 -25.48 -14.66 -24.93
N GLY A 423 -26.51 -14.96 -24.14
CA GLY A 423 -26.40 -15.36 -22.75
C GLY A 423 -26.16 -14.19 -21.78
N VAL A 424 -26.17 -14.53 -20.48
CA VAL A 424 -26.00 -13.59 -19.37
C VAL A 424 -24.54 -13.16 -19.25
N LYS A 425 -24.29 -11.86 -19.44
CA LYS A 425 -22.96 -11.21 -19.30
C LYS A 425 -22.85 -10.36 -18.04
N TYR A 426 -23.90 -9.61 -17.72
CA TYR A 426 -23.98 -8.73 -16.54
C TYR A 426 -24.78 -9.39 -15.42
N THR A 427 -24.69 -8.86 -14.21
CA THR A 427 -25.52 -9.29 -13.09
C THR A 427 -26.99 -8.90 -13.32
N GLU A 428 -27.91 -9.59 -12.63
CA GLU A 428 -29.34 -9.26 -12.69
C GLU A 428 -29.59 -7.77 -12.38
N LEU A 429 -28.93 -7.26 -11.34
CA LEU A 429 -29.09 -5.89 -10.89
C LEU A 429 -28.62 -4.87 -11.94
N GLU A 430 -27.52 -5.15 -12.63
CA GLU A 430 -27.02 -4.29 -13.71
C GLU A 430 -27.98 -4.30 -14.92
N TYR A 431 -28.54 -5.45 -15.29
CA TYR A 431 -29.59 -5.49 -16.32
C TYR A 431 -30.86 -4.73 -15.89
N ILE A 432 -31.26 -4.81 -14.63
CA ILE A 432 -32.36 -4.02 -14.07
C ILE A 432 -32.07 -2.52 -14.22
N TYR A 433 -30.85 -2.08 -13.93
CA TYR A 433 -30.44 -0.69 -14.11
C TYR A 433 -30.53 -0.24 -15.57
N ALA A 434 -30.04 -1.06 -16.51
CA ALA A 434 -30.14 -0.79 -17.94
C ALA A 434 -31.61 -0.67 -18.40
N LEU A 435 -32.47 -1.63 -18.05
CA LEU A 435 -33.89 -1.62 -18.42
C LEU A 435 -34.63 -0.42 -17.83
N ASN A 436 -34.35 -0.06 -16.57
CA ASN A 436 -34.95 1.12 -15.94
C ASN A 436 -34.47 2.41 -16.59
N LEU A 437 -33.20 2.48 -17.00
CA LEU A 437 -32.68 3.63 -17.74
C LEU A 437 -33.32 3.75 -19.12
N LEU A 438 -33.48 2.65 -19.87
CA LEU A 438 -34.17 2.64 -21.15
C LEU A 438 -35.62 3.09 -21.02
N HIS A 439 -36.35 2.56 -20.03
CA HIS A 439 -37.74 2.94 -19.76
C HIS A 439 -37.89 4.43 -19.47
N ARG A 440 -36.96 5.03 -18.70
CA ARG A 440 -36.99 6.47 -18.42
C ARG A 440 -36.63 7.32 -19.64
N SER A 441 -35.87 6.79 -20.60
CA SER A 441 -35.21 7.54 -21.67
C SER A 441 -35.96 7.52 -23.00
N GLN A 442 -36.65 6.42 -23.32
CA GLN A 442 -37.38 6.24 -24.57
C GLN A 442 -38.84 6.68 -24.42
N THR A 443 -39.44 7.18 -25.50
CA THR A 443 -40.87 7.50 -25.56
C THR A 443 -41.66 6.30 -26.07
N GLY A 444 -42.93 6.16 -25.66
CA GLY A 444 -43.81 5.10 -26.17
C GLY A 444 -43.50 3.68 -25.66
N VAL A 445 -42.67 3.53 -24.64
CA VAL A 445 -42.22 2.23 -24.09
C VAL A 445 -43.19 1.53 -23.14
N GLY A 446 -44.45 1.96 -23.10
CA GLY A 446 -45.47 1.43 -22.21
C GLY A 446 -45.46 2.06 -20.81
N ASP A 447 -46.42 1.65 -19.99
CA ASP A 447 -46.59 2.07 -18.60
C ASP A 447 -45.71 1.25 -17.62
N GLN A 448 -45.88 1.49 -16.33
CA GLN A 448 -45.16 0.75 -15.29
C GLN A 448 -45.48 -0.76 -15.33
N THR A 449 -46.68 -1.15 -15.76
CA THR A 449 -47.07 -2.56 -15.93
C THR A 449 -46.20 -3.24 -16.97
N THR A 450 -46.01 -2.59 -18.12
CA THR A 450 -45.13 -3.06 -19.19
C THR A 450 -43.69 -3.21 -18.71
N GLN A 451 -43.20 -2.24 -17.92
CA GLN A 451 -41.87 -2.33 -17.32
C GLN A 451 -41.74 -3.51 -16.36
N ASN A 452 -42.73 -3.73 -15.49
CA ASN A 452 -42.72 -4.85 -14.55
C ASN A 452 -42.71 -6.21 -15.27
N MET A 453 -43.44 -6.33 -16.39
CA MET A 453 -43.41 -7.53 -17.23
C MET A 453 -42.01 -7.78 -17.82
N ARG A 454 -41.32 -6.74 -18.30
CA ARG A 454 -39.95 -6.85 -18.80
C ARG A 454 -38.96 -7.27 -17.71
N LEU A 455 -39.08 -6.72 -16.51
CA LEU A 455 -38.24 -7.11 -15.37
C LEU A 455 -38.50 -8.55 -14.93
N GLN A 456 -39.76 -9.00 -14.96
CA GLN A 456 -40.10 -10.39 -14.69
C GLN A 456 -39.53 -11.33 -15.79
N ARG A 457 -39.65 -10.93 -17.05
CA ARG A 457 -39.09 -11.70 -18.17
C ARG A 457 -37.57 -11.80 -18.09
N LEU A 458 -36.88 -10.72 -17.68
CA LEU A 458 -35.44 -10.75 -17.43
C LEU A 458 -35.07 -11.86 -16.42
N LYS A 459 -35.79 -11.94 -15.29
CA LYS A 459 -35.55 -12.96 -14.26
C LYS A 459 -35.70 -14.38 -14.82
N GLU A 460 -36.76 -14.61 -15.58
CA GLU A 460 -36.99 -15.89 -16.26
C GLU A 460 -35.84 -16.25 -17.21
N ILE A 461 -35.42 -15.31 -18.07
CA ILE A 461 -34.32 -15.52 -19.01
C ILE A 461 -33.02 -15.86 -18.25
N ILE A 462 -32.71 -15.15 -17.17
CA ILE A 462 -31.51 -15.41 -16.36
C ILE A 462 -31.56 -16.83 -15.77
N CYS A 463 -32.71 -17.24 -15.21
CA CYS A 463 -32.90 -18.60 -14.71
C CYS A 463 -32.76 -19.67 -15.81
N GLU A 464 -33.39 -19.45 -16.96
CA GLU A 464 -33.30 -20.32 -18.14
C GLU A 464 -31.83 -20.50 -18.58
N GLN A 465 -31.09 -19.40 -18.70
CA GLN A 465 -29.68 -19.39 -19.10
C GLN A 465 -28.77 -20.07 -18.07
N ALA A 466 -29.05 -19.90 -16.77
CA ALA A 466 -28.33 -20.61 -15.71
C ALA A 466 -28.55 -22.13 -15.79
N ALA A 467 -29.79 -22.56 -16.03
CA ALA A 467 -30.12 -23.97 -16.22
C ALA A 467 -29.43 -24.56 -17.45
N ILE A 468 -29.40 -23.82 -18.57
CA ILE A 468 -28.68 -24.22 -19.80
C ILE A 468 -27.18 -24.38 -19.51
N LYS A 469 -26.54 -23.38 -18.88
CA LYS A 469 -25.11 -23.45 -18.52
C LYS A 469 -24.82 -24.68 -17.63
N GLN A 470 -25.67 -24.95 -16.64
CA GLN A 470 -25.52 -26.11 -15.75
C GLN A 470 -25.66 -27.44 -16.51
N ALA A 471 -26.71 -27.60 -17.32
CA ALA A 471 -26.91 -28.80 -18.13
C ALA A 471 -25.75 -29.04 -19.13
N THR A 472 -25.15 -27.98 -19.66
CA THR A 472 -23.99 -28.07 -20.56
C THR A 472 -22.73 -28.52 -19.81
N LYS A 473 -22.53 -28.07 -18.56
CA LYS A 473 -21.43 -28.49 -17.70
C LYS A 473 -21.58 -29.96 -17.30
N ASP A 474 -22.78 -30.38 -16.92
CA ASP A 474 -23.06 -31.75 -16.51
C ASP A 474 -22.84 -32.75 -17.65
N LYS A 475 -23.26 -32.40 -18.88
CA LYS A 475 -22.96 -33.20 -20.10
C LYS A 475 -21.45 -33.34 -20.37
N LYS A 476 -20.67 -32.28 -20.16
CA LYS A 476 -19.20 -32.34 -20.32
C LYS A 476 -18.55 -33.26 -19.27
N ILE A 477 -19.11 -33.34 -18.06
CA ILE A 477 -18.61 -34.23 -16.99
C ILE A 477 -19.02 -35.70 -17.26
N THR A 478 -20.16 -35.95 -17.91
CA THR A 478 -20.60 -37.34 -18.24
C THR A 478 -19.95 -37.92 -19.50
N THR A 479 -19.29 -37.10 -20.31
CA THR A 479 -18.63 -37.52 -21.57
C THR A 479 -17.10 -37.71 -21.41
N VAL A 480 -16.58 -37.47 -20.19
CA VAL A 480 -15.20 -37.77 -19.77
C VAL A 480 -15.27 -38.96 -18.82
#